data_AF-A0A1G2F4H3-F1
#
_entry.id   AF-A0A1G2F4H3-F1
#
_cell.length_a   1.000
_cell.length_b   1.000
_cell.length_c   1.000
_cell.angle_alpha   90.00
_cell.angle_beta   90.00
_cell.angle_gamma   90.00
#
_symmetry.space_group_name_H-M   'P 1'
#
loop_
_entity.id
_entity.type
_entity.pdbx_description
1 polymer ?
#
loop_
_entity_poly.entity_id
_entity_poly.type
_entity_poly.pdbx_seq_one_letter_code
_entity_poly.pdbx_strand_id
1 'polypeptide(L)'
;MSKKAILVAIILAAIAGFFIWYSAASKTSNGENNKLISKNGIHWHSELSIYIKGEKQEIPANVGIGAIHLPLHTHEADNIIHMEFSRAVRENDIKLSQFFKIWKKRFDSNCIFEFCNGETGKVKMFINGKESGEFENYIMRDNDKIEIKYEPR
;
A
#
# COMPACT_ATOMS: atom_id res chain seq x y z
N MET A 1 -13.04 -18.81 53.75
CA MET A 1 -12.05 -18.98 52.67
C MET A 1 -10.67 -19.13 53.31
N SER A 2 -9.89 -20.18 52.98
CA SER A 2 -8.60 -20.40 53.65
C SER A 2 -7.59 -19.30 53.28
N LYS A 3 -6.68 -18.93 54.20
CA LYS A 3 -5.64 -17.91 53.93
C LYS A 3 -4.81 -18.25 52.67
N LYS A 4 -4.65 -19.54 52.36
CA LYS A 4 -4.00 -20.04 51.13
C LYS A 4 -4.81 -19.72 49.86
N ALA A 5 -6.14 -19.86 49.91
CA ALA A 5 -7.01 -19.53 48.78
C ALA A 5 -7.06 -18.02 48.49
N ILE A 6 -6.97 -17.19 49.53
CA ILE A 6 -6.86 -15.72 49.37
C ILE A 6 -5.54 -15.35 48.70
N LEU A 7 -4.42 -15.99 49.10
CA LEU A 7 -3.10 -15.73 48.50
C LEU A 7 -3.04 -16.09 47.01
N VAL A 8 -3.63 -17.23 46.62
CA VAL A 8 -3.70 -17.67 45.21
C VAL A 8 -4.54 -16.71 44.37
N ALA A 9 -5.66 -16.22 44.89
CA ALA A 9 -6.51 -15.26 44.18
C ALA A 9 -5.79 -13.92 43.94
N ILE A 10 -5.00 -13.44 44.91
CA ILE A 10 -4.22 -12.20 44.77
C ILE A 10 -3.13 -12.36 43.70
N ILE A 11 -2.44 -13.50 43.67
CA ILE A 11 -1.40 -13.77 42.66
C ILE A 11 -2.01 -13.82 41.26
N LEU A 12 -3.15 -14.50 41.08
CA LEU A 12 -3.84 -14.56 39.78
C LEU A 12 -4.33 -13.19 39.32
N ALA A 13 -4.85 -12.37 40.24
CA ALA A 13 -5.27 -10.99 39.93
C ALA A 13 -4.07 -10.10 39.53
N ALA A 14 -2.92 -10.26 40.20
CA ALA A 14 -1.70 -9.53 39.86
C ALA A 14 -1.14 -9.95 38.48
N ILE A 15 -1.16 -11.25 38.15
CA ILE A 15 -0.74 -11.75 36.84
C ILE A 15 -1.68 -11.24 35.75
N ALA A 16 -3.00 -11.31 35.95
CA ALA A 16 -3.97 -10.77 35.00
C ALA A 16 -3.81 -9.26 34.82
N GLY A 17 -3.63 -8.51 35.90
CA GLY A 17 -3.34 -7.07 35.86
C GLY A 17 -2.04 -6.74 35.12
N PHE A 18 -0.98 -7.53 35.34
CA PHE A 18 0.29 -7.39 34.65
C PHE A 18 0.16 -7.71 33.15
N PHE A 19 -0.57 -8.77 32.78
CA PHE A 19 -0.84 -9.11 31.38
C PHE A 19 -1.67 -8.04 30.66
N ILE A 20 -2.68 -7.48 31.33
CA ILE A 20 -3.52 -6.40 30.78
C ILE A 20 -2.68 -5.12 30.61
N TRP A 21 -1.87 -4.77 31.61
CA TRP A 21 -0.98 -3.60 31.53
C TRP A 21 0.12 -3.79 30.48
N TYR A 22 0.74 -4.97 30.39
CA TYR A 22 1.74 -5.29 29.37
C TYR A 22 1.14 -5.25 27.95
N SER A 23 -0.08 -5.77 27.78
CA SER A 23 -0.81 -5.71 26.51
C SER A 23 -1.22 -4.28 26.12
N ALA A 24 -1.51 -3.42 27.10
CA ALA A 24 -1.79 -2.01 26.88
C ALA A 24 -0.52 -1.20 26.59
N ALA A 25 0.58 -1.46 27.31
CA ALA A 25 1.86 -0.77 27.16
C ALA A 25 2.58 -1.15 25.86
N SER A 26 2.40 -2.37 25.36
CA SER A 26 2.95 -2.83 24.08
C SER A 26 2.27 -2.22 22.85
N LYS A 27 1.14 -1.51 23.01
CA LYS A 27 0.49 -0.75 21.93
C LYS A 27 1.00 0.69 21.84
N THR A 28 2.29 0.85 21.61
CA THR A 28 2.85 2.16 21.22
C THR A 28 4.18 2.03 20.48
N SER A 29 4.11 1.80 19.17
CA SER A 29 5.08 2.34 18.21
C SER A 29 4.29 3.11 17.14
N ASN A 30 3.58 4.15 17.59
CA ASN A 30 2.89 5.06 16.71
C ASN A 30 3.88 6.18 16.34
N GLY A 31 4.73 5.94 15.33
CA GLY A 31 5.72 6.91 14.86
C GLY A 31 6.65 6.36 13.76
N GLU A 32 6.40 6.76 12.51
CA GLU A 32 7.26 6.64 11.31
C GLU A 32 7.56 5.26 10.70
N ASN A 33 6.55 4.62 10.10
CA ASN A 33 6.78 3.58 9.07
C ASN A 33 7.11 4.23 7.70
N ASN A 34 8.11 5.11 7.63
CA ASN A 34 8.58 5.70 6.37
C ASN A 34 10.07 5.47 6.18
N LYS A 35 10.43 4.21 5.93
CA LYS A 35 11.81 3.75 5.83
C LYS A 35 12.52 4.41 4.66
N LEU A 36 13.79 4.73 4.86
CA LEU A 36 14.68 5.18 3.79
C LEU A 36 14.99 4.02 2.83
N ILE A 37 14.72 4.23 1.54
CA ILE A 37 15.01 3.29 0.44
C ILE A 37 16.37 3.58 -0.19
N SER A 38 16.64 4.85 -0.50
CA SER A 38 17.92 5.29 -1.08
C SER A 38 18.29 6.66 -0.55
N LYS A 39 19.60 6.96 -0.44
CA LYS A 39 20.10 8.31 -0.14
C LYS A 39 20.36 9.13 -1.41
N ASN A 40 20.62 8.46 -2.53
CA ASN A 40 21.21 9.06 -3.73
C ASN A 40 20.23 9.11 -4.91
N GLY A 41 18.96 8.80 -4.67
CA GLY A 41 18.00 8.63 -5.75
C GLY A 41 17.84 7.18 -6.21
N ILE A 42 16.90 6.99 -7.11
CA ILE A 42 16.62 5.73 -7.80
C ILE A 42 16.20 6.07 -9.23
N HIS A 43 16.36 5.08 -10.11
CA HIS A 43 15.78 5.07 -11.44
C HIS A 43 15.21 3.66 -11.62
N TRP A 44 13.92 3.50 -11.32
CA TRP A 44 13.23 2.21 -11.35
C TRP A 44 12.02 2.26 -12.28
N HIS A 45 11.62 1.09 -12.77
CA HIS A 45 10.49 0.92 -13.66
C HIS A 45 9.54 -0.15 -13.12
N SER A 46 8.27 0.16 -12.95
CA SER A 46 7.23 -0.84 -12.70
C SER A 46 6.19 -0.84 -13.81
N GLU A 47 5.63 -2.00 -14.11
CA GLU A 47 4.57 -2.17 -15.10
C GLU A 47 3.22 -2.19 -14.38
N LEU A 48 2.28 -1.33 -14.77
CA LEU A 48 0.92 -1.29 -14.21
C LEU A 48 -0.13 -1.65 -15.25
N SER A 49 -0.77 -2.80 -15.12
CA SER A 49 -1.94 -3.16 -15.92
C SER A 49 -3.22 -3.02 -15.10
N ILE A 50 -4.25 -2.40 -15.68
CA ILE A 50 -5.57 -2.25 -15.06
C ILE A 50 -6.61 -2.90 -15.98
N TYR A 51 -7.47 -3.74 -15.42
CA TYR A 51 -8.60 -4.34 -16.13
C TYR A 51 -9.90 -4.06 -15.41
N ILE A 52 -10.91 -3.61 -16.14
CA ILE A 52 -12.27 -3.42 -15.62
C ILE A 52 -13.18 -4.36 -16.39
N LYS A 53 -13.77 -5.33 -15.69
CA LYS A 53 -14.66 -6.35 -16.29
C LYS A 53 -14.02 -7.07 -17.49
N GLY A 54 -12.72 -7.32 -17.42
CA GLY A 54 -11.94 -7.96 -18.49
C GLY A 54 -11.38 -7.02 -19.55
N GLU A 55 -11.81 -5.75 -19.60
CA GLU A 55 -11.32 -4.76 -20.56
C GLU A 55 -10.08 -4.05 -20.01
N LYS A 56 -8.98 -4.07 -20.77
CA LYS A 56 -7.74 -3.38 -20.42
C LYS A 56 -7.96 -1.86 -20.49
N GLN A 57 -7.57 -1.15 -19.44
CA GLN A 57 -7.62 0.30 -19.36
C GLN A 57 -6.29 0.88 -19.80
N GLU A 58 -6.35 1.95 -20.60
CA GLU A 58 -5.16 2.68 -21.03
C GLU A 58 -4.63 3.58 -19.90
N ILE A 59 -3.31 3.55 -19.71
CA ILE A 59 -2.59 4.56 -18.94
C ILE A 59 -1.98 5.54 -19.94
N PRO A 60 -2.38 6.82 -19.94
CA PRO A 60 -1.87 7.79 -20.90
C PRO A 60 -0.35 7.99 -20.81
N ALA A 61 0.24 8.38 -21.93
CA ALA A 61 1.56 8.99 -21.95
C ALA A 61 1.59 10.30 -21.14
N ASN A 62 2.78 10.70 -20.70
CA ASN A 62 3.04 11.99 -20.04
C ASN A 62 2.27 12.22 -18.73
N VAL A 63 1.80 11.18 -18.04
CA VAL A 63 1.28 11.32 -16.67
C VAL A 63 2.44 11.81 -15.80
N GLY A 64 2.23 12.89 -15.04
CA GLY A 64 3.30 13.48 -14.21
C GLY A 64 4.32 14.34 -14.98
N ILE A 65 4.11 14.54 -16.28
CA ILE A 65 4.95 15.40 -17.13
C ILE A 65 4.13 16.63 -17.56
N GLY A 66 4.67 17.82 -17.29
CA GLY A 66 4.05 19.09 -17.67
C GLY A 66 5.04 20.24 -17.50
N ALA A 67 4.60 21.34 -16.88
CA ALA A 67 5.51 22.43 -16.50
C ALA A 67 6.61 21.98 -15.52
N ILE A 68 6.34 20.91 -14.76
CA ILE A 68 7.29 20.24 -13.87
C ILE A 68 7.31 18.76 -14.25
N HIS A 69 8.51 18.17 -14.23
CA HIS A 69 8.70 16.73 -14.37
C HIS A 69 8.68 16.08 -12.99
N LEU A 70 7.62 15.32 -12.68
CA LEU A 70 7.50 14.66 -11.38
C LEU A 70 8.31 13.36 -11.35
N PRO A 71 8.90 12.98 -10.20
CA PRO A 71 9.68 11.75 -10.07
C PRO A 71 8.89 10.47 -10.40
N LEU A 72 7.57 10.49 -10.26
CA LEU A 72 6.67 9.44 -10.71
C LEU A 72 5.95 9.89 -11.97
N HIS A 73 6.19 9.22 -13.09
CA HIS A 73 5.62 9.61 -14.37
C HIS A 73 5.53 8.46 -15.37
N THR A 74 4.87 8.70 -16.51
CA THR A 74 4.91 7.86 -17.71
C THR A 74 5.50 8.67 -18.86
N HIS A 75 6.34 8.07 -19.70
CA HIS A 75 6.75 8.68 -20.96
C HIS A 75 5.74 8.38 -22.08
N GLU A 76 5.36 7.11 -22.20
CA GLU A 76 4.48 6.60 -23.27
C GLU A 76 3.24 5.91 -22.69
N ALA A 77 2.29 5.53 -23.56
CA ALA A 77 1.13 4.72 -23.19
C ALA A 77 1.46 3.22 -23.15
N ASP A 78 2.61 2.85 -22.59
CA ASP A 78 3.18 1.50 -22.57
C ASP A 78 2.96 0.75 -21.26
N ASN A 79 2.30 1.39 -20.29
CA ASN A 79 2.04 0.91 -18.92
C ASN A 79 3.24 0.95 -17.97
N ILE A 80 4.33 1.63 -18.33
CA ILE A 80 5.51 1.76 -17.46
C ILE A 80 5.41 3.01 -16.60
N ILE A 81 5.47 2.81 -15.28
CA ILE A 81 5.66 3.86 -14.29
C ILE A 81 7.16 4.01 -14.05
N HIS A 82 7.67 5.19 -14.40
CA HIS A 82 9.04 5.60 -14.08
C HIS A 82 9.08 6.16 -12.65
N MET A 83 10.06 5.72 -11.87
CA MET A 83 10.41 6.21 -10.55
C MET A 83 11.82 6.80 -10.61
N GLU A 84 11.91 8.09 -10.93
CA GLU A 84 13.17 8.80 -11.17
C GLU A 84 13.39 9.88 -10.12
N PHE A 85 14.04 9.50 -9.02
CA PHE A 85 14.38 10.41 -7.95
C PHE A 85 15.87 10.73 -8.02
N SER A 86 16.24 12.00 -7.91
CA SER A 86 17.65 12.44 -7.88
C SER A 86 18.21 12.61 -6.45
N ARG A 87 17.39 12.35 -5.42
CA ARG A 87 17.72 12.55 -4.01
C ARG A 87 17.16 11.42 -3.15
N ALA A 88 17.33 11.51 -1.84
CA ALA A 88 16.85 10.51 -0.91
C ALA A 88 15.37 10.14 -1.15
N VAL A 89 15.10 8.84 -1.14
CA VAL A 89 13.79 8.23 -1.40
C VAL A 89 13.38 7.43 -0.18
N ARG A 90 12.13 7.53 0.21
CA ARG A 90 11.51 6.77 1.28
C ARG A 90 10.30 5.99 0.77
N GLU A 91 9.84 5.04 1.55
CA GLU A 91 8.72 4.16 1.17
C GLU A 91 7.46 4.94 0.75
N ASN A 92 7.10 6.01 1.46
CA ASN A 92 5.92 6.81 1.13
C ASN A 92 6.03 7.55 -0.21
N ASP A 93 7.25 7.78 -0.72
CA ASP A 93 7.48 8.51 -1.98
C ASP A 93 7.14 7.63 -3.19
N ILE A 94 7.25 6.30 -3.05
CA ILE A 94 7.06 5.32 -4.12
C ILE A 94 5.86 4.39 -3.87
N LYS A 95 4.93 4.83 -3.02
CA LYS A 95 3.64 4.14 -2.89
C LYS A 95 2.85 4.25 -4.20
N LEU A 96 2.16 3.18 -4.58
CA LEU A 96 1.31 3.16 -5.76
C LEU A 96 0.23 4.27 -5.73
N SER A 97 -0.29 4.61 -4.54
CA SER A 97 -1.18 5.76 -4.36
C SER A 97 -0.61 7.09 -4.85
N GLN A 98 0.72 7.31 -4.79
CA GLN A 98 1.32 8.56 -5.24
C GLN A 98 1.17 8.72 -6.75
N PHE A 99 1.38 7.63 -7.51
CA PHE A 99 1.17 7.64 -8.96
C PHE A 99 -0.30 7.93 -9.30
N PHE A 100 -1.25 7.26 -8.65
CA PHE A 100 -2.69 7.50 -8.89
C PHE A 100 -3.12 8.93 -8.53
N LYS A 101 -2.55 9.53 -7.48
CA LYS A 101 -2.77 10.95 -7.15
C LYS A 101 -2.27 11.88 -8.24
N ILE A 102 -1.07 11.64 -8.77
CA ILE A 102 -0.50 12.41 -9.88
C ILE A 102 -1.37 12.28 -11.13
N TRP A 103 -1.83 11.06 -11.41
CA TRP A 103 -2.74 10.77 -12.51
C TRP A 103 -4.17 11.27 -12.29
N LYS A 104 -4.50 11.75 -11.07
CA LYS A 104 -5.85 12.19 -10.66
C LYS A 104 -6.91 11.11 -10.85
N LYS A 105 -6.53 9.86 -10.59
CA LYS A 105 -7.42 8.71 -10.60
C LYS A 105 -7.56 8.15 -9.20
N ARG A 106 -8.75 7.61 -8.90
CA ARG A 106 -9.01 6.94 -7.63
C ARG A 106 -8.45 5.52 -7.67
N PHE A 107 -7.69 5.16 -6.65
CA PHE A 107 -7.34 3.78 -6.36
C PHE A 107 -7.14 3.61 -4.86
N ASP A 108 -7.89 2.68 -4.28
CA ASP A 108 -7.80 2.23 -2.91
C ASP A 108 -8.27 0.77 -2.81
N SER A 109 -8.09 0.16 -1.65
CA SER A 109 -8.56 -1.21 -1.35
C SER A 109 -10.05 -1.44 -1.59
N ASN A 110 -10.84 -0.38 -1.72
CA ASN A 110 -12.27 -0.43 -1.99
C ASN A 110 -12.65 -0.13 -3.45
N CYS A 111 -11.92 0.73 -4.16
CA CYS A 111 -12.30 1.22 -5.48
C CYS A 111 -11.12 1.38 -6.44
N ILE A 112 -11.36 1.11 -7.72
CA ILE A 112 -10.53 1.53 -8.85
C ILE A 112 -11.40 2.40 -9.77
N PHE A 113 -11.01 3.65 -9.94
CA PHE A 113 -11.83 4.70 -10.56
C PHE A 113 -13.22 4.80 -9.88
N GLU A 114 -14.30 4.66 -10.63
CA GLU A 114 -15.69 4.61 -10.14
C GLU A 114 -16.15 3.21 -9.70
N PHE A 115 -15.36 2.16 -9.97
CA PHE A 115 -15.75 0.77 -9.68
C PHE A 115 -15.33 0.38 -8.27
N CYS A 116 -16.31 0.24 -7.38
CA CYS A 116 -16.09 -0.11 -5.99
C CYS A 116 -16.56 -1.53 -5.66
N ASN A 117 -15.91 -2.12 -4.66
CA ASN A 117 -16.33 -3.38 -4.05
C ASN A 117 -17.80 -3.30 -3.64
N GLY A 118 -18.57 -4.32 -4.02
CA GLY A 118 -20.00 -4.37 -3.74
C GLY A 118 -20.65 -5.60 -4.34
N GLU A 119 -21.96 -5.58 -4.48
CA GLU A 119 -22.74 -6.69 -5.04
C GLU A 119 -22.33 -7.03 -6.47
N THR A 120 -21.94 -6.02 -7.25
CA THR A 120 -21.64 -6.14 -8.68
C THR A 120 -20.22 -6.62 -8.99
N GLY A 121 -19.31 -6.62 -8.02
CA GLY A 121 -17.91 -6.94 -8.29
C GLY A 121 -16.94 -6.60 -7.16
N LYS A 122 -15.66 -6.90 -7.40
CA LYS A 122 -14.57 -6.71 -6.43
C LYS A 122 -13.28 -6.28 -7.12
N VAL A 123 -12.57 -5.37 -6.48
CA VAL A 123 -11.19 -4.99 -6.77
C VAL A 123 -10.26 -6.08 -6.24
N LYS A 124 -9.36 -6.56 -7.11
CA LYS A 124 -8.24 -7.43 -6.78
C LYS A 124 -6.96 -6.78 -7.26
N MET A 125 -5.88 -7.02 -6.54
CA MET A 125 -4.54 -6.61 -6.94
C MET A 125 -3.60 -7.80 -6.91
N PHE A 126 -2.72 -7.89 -7.90
CA PHE A 126 -1.67 -8.89 -7.99
C PHE A 126 -0.34 -8.19 -8.18
N ILE A 127 0.68 -8.69 -7.49
CA ILE A 127 2.07 -8.27 -7.63
C ILE A 127 2.84 -9.48 -8.12
N ASN A 128 3.44 -9.36 -9.30
CA ASN A 128 4.21 -10.44 -9.94
C ASN A 128 3.40 -11.75 -10.03
N GLY A 129 2.11 -11.64 -10.34
CA GLY A 129 1.18 -12.77 -10.49
C GLY A 129 0.60 -13.32 -9.18
N LYS A 130 0.99 -12.80 -8.01
CA LYS A 130 0.47 -13.23 -6.71
C LYS A 130 -0.51 -12.19 -6.15
N GLU A 131 -1.66 -12.64 -5.67
CA GLU A 131 -2.65 -11.75 -5.03
C GLU A 131 -2.03 -11.01 -3.84
N SER A 132 -2.26 -9.70 -3.78
CA SER A 132 -1.78 -8.80 -2.73
C SER A 132 -2.92 -7.96 -2.18
N GLY A 133 -2.93 -7.81 -0.85
CA GLY A 133 -3.86 -6.94 -0.12
C GLY A 133 -3.28 -5.56 0.20
N GLU A 134 -2.16 -5.17 -0.40
CA GLU A 134 -1.48 -3.90 -0.08
C GLU A 134 -2.11 -2.69 -0.77
N PHE A 135 -2.77 -2.90 -1.92
CA PHE A 135 -3.49 -1.89 -2.69
C PHE A 135 -2.75 -0.54 -2.80
N GLU A 136 -3.37 0.56 -2.39
CA GLU A 136 -2.83 1.92 -2.50
C GLU A 136 -1.56 2.15 -1.66
N ASN A 137 -1.30 1.25 -0.70
CA ASN A 137 -0.14 1.29 0.18
C ASN A 137 1.05 0.48 -0.35
N TYR A 138 0.90 -0.21 -1.49
CA TYR A 138 1.98 -0.98 -2.11
C TYR A 138 3.19 -0.08 -2.39
N ILE A 139 4.36 -0.47 -1.88
CA ILE A 139 5.64 0.21 -2.11
C ILE A 139 6.27 -0.41 -3.36
N MET A 140 6.21 0.31 -4.48
CA MET A 140 6.68 -0.19 -5.77
C MET A 140 8.18 -0.50 -5.76
N ARG A 141 8.58 -1.58 -6.42
CA ARG A 141 9.98 -1.96 -6.67
C ARG A 141 10.27 -1.96 -8.16
N ASP A 142 11.56 -1.94 -8.45
CA ASP A 142 12.04 -2.10 -9.82
C ASP A 142 11.60 -3.44 -10.41
N ASN A 143 11.14 -3.39 -11.65
CA ASN A 143 10.63 -4.51 -12.46
C ASN A 143 9.36 -5.19 -11.93
N ASP A 144 8.67 -4.61 -10.95
CA ASP A 144 7.40 -5.15 -10.50
C ASP A 144 6.35 -5.10 -11.59
N LYS A 145 5.58 -6.19 -11.70
CA LYS A 145 4.35 -6.25 -12.49
C LYS A 145 3.16 -6.15 -11.57
N ILE A 146 2.49 -5.01 -11.64
CA ILE A 146 1.32 -4.67 -10.84
C ILE A 146 0.10 -4.86 -11.73
N GLU A 147 -0.83 -5.68 -11.28
CA GLU A 147 -2.09 -5.90 -11.99
C GLU A 147 -3.25 -5.57 -11.05
N ILE A 148 -4.13 -4.66 -11.46
CA ILE A 148 -5.34 -4.30 -10.74
C ILE A 148 -6.53 -4.73 -11.59
N LYS A 149 -7.47 -5.46 -10.99
CA LYS A 149 -8.67 -5.96 -11.67
C LYS A 149 -9.92 -5.55 -10.91
N TYR A 150 -10.92 -5.02 -11.60
CA TYR A 150 -12.30 -5.05 -11.12
C TYR A 150 -13.03 -6.20 -11.80
N GLU A 151 -13.35 -7.24 -11.04
CA GLU A 151 -14.01 -8.44 -11.55
C GLU A 151 -15.48 -8.47 -11.13
N PRO A 152 -16.43 -8.81 -12.02
CA PRO A 152 -17.79 -9.12 -11.65
C PRO A 152 -17.84 -10.29 -10.64
N ARG A 153 -18.88 -10.30 -9.80
CA ARG A 153 -19.18 -11.47 -8.96
C ARG A 153 -19.90 -12.56 -9.74
#